data_AF-A0A0L0S7U3-F1
#
_entry.id   AF-A0A0L0S7U3-F1
#
_cell.length_a   1.000
_cell.length_b   1.000
_cell.length_c   1.000
_cell.angle_alpha   90.00
_cell.angle_beta   90.00
_cell.angle_gamma   90.00
#
_symmetry.space_group_name_H-M   'P 1'
#
loop_
_entity.id
_entity.type
_entity.pdbx_description
1 polymer ?
#
loop_
_entity_poly.entity_id
_entity_poly.type
_entity_poly.pdbx_seq_one_letter_code
_entity_poly.pdbx_strand_id
1 'polypeptide(L)'
;MVHLKEQLAYTFAEWVRLVQHPHSTEPMHAAFVHKMHAFDVFKHDHTFALFFRIGTELAVEAAAKAAAKAAATVVTMAPPQSLVEAYQAVDALAKLIVLLVKYKPQEPASGEGKMPNGTSSESAELVNMDAVVAAVNRQQQTPAEGDEAAVVENTLAETPSRPAFFKKILAIVTLVLVGAHESQGMAFDQRAYFRLIASLFHELNAQEQAFCVPIPNDEVNDAKTDRDVATANGPQPADEYEAMLFALCDMLHTLQPAMVPRFTFGWAALLAHRQLMPKLLLLDDQRGWPVFQRLLLALLRFLVPFLREGRLNDGARVLYRGTLRMLLVLLHDFPEFLGEQALALCAVIPSSCLQLRNLVLSAFPRAMRLPDPFSPTLRMSALPEVAVVPNVDVSDLHAQVRAHGLDPTAPWDAAAVADAVRVPPNGPLDDVTGSAYHVALIGAIVTLAGHADVQAAADAHQGQVTVNGDQAATVPPALEIRHADFFRALLTQLDSEGRHHVLSAMANHLRFPNAHTRYFSSLMLALFLNPGDVAVAEAVQEQITRVLLERLIVNRPHPWGLLVTFIELIRDPQYAFWTHGFTRCAPDLERLFEGVSRSVNHH
;
A
#
# COMPACT_ATOMS: atom_id res chain seq x y z
N MET A 1 -38.64 -20.45 -9.76
CA MET A 1 -37.79 -19.23 -9.84
C MET A 1 -38.42 -18.03 -9.13
N VAL A 2 -39.57 -17.49 -9.56
CA VAL A 2 -40.19 -16.29 -8.93
C VAL A 2 -40.52 -16.50 -7.45
N HIS A 3 -41.17 -17.62 -7.10
CA HIS A 3 -41.54 -17.93 -5.72
C HIS A 3 -40.34 -18.05 -4.77
N LEU A 4 -39.22 -18.61 -5.26
CA LEU A 4 -37.98 -18.72 -4.48
C LEU A 4 -37.37 -17.33 -4.18
N LYS A 5 -37.36 -16.42 -5.16
CA LYS A 5 -36.87 -15.06 -4.95
C LYS A 5 -37.69 -14.31 -3.90
N GLU A 6 -39.01 -14.45 -3.94
CA GLU A 6 -39.92 -13.85 -2.95
C GLU A 6 -39.69 -14.41 -1.54
N GLN A 7 -39.50 -15.73 -1.42
CA GLN A 7 -39.18 -16.37 -0.15
C GLN A 7 -37.84 -15.86 0.43
N LEU A 8 -36.79 -15.80 -0.38
CA LEU A 8 -35.47 -15.30 0.05
C LEU A 8 -35.52 -13.82 0.44
N ALA A 9 -36.24 -12.99 -0.34
CA ALA A 9 -36.47 -11.58 -0.01
C ALA A 9 -37.25 -11.42 1.30
N TYR A 10 -38.27 -12.25 1.52
CA TYR A 10 -39.03 -12.29 2.76
C TYR A 10 -38.14 -12.65 3.96
N THR A 11 -37.30 -13.68 3.83
CA THR A 11 -36.34 -14.06 4.87
C THR A 11 -35.42 -12.90 5.24
N PHE A 12 -34.89 -12.18 4.25
CA PHE A 12 -34.05 -11.01 4.52
C PHE A 12 -34.84 -9.88 5.19
N ALA A 13 -36.07 -9.61 4.76
CA ALA A 13 -36.92 -8.60 5.39
C ALA A 13 -37.25 -8.91 6.86
N GLU A 14 -37.49 -10.19 7.19
CA GLU A 14 -37.68 -10.64 8.57
C GLU A 14 -36.43 -10.45 9.42
N TRP A 15 -35.25 -10.72 8.86
CA TRP A 15 -33.99 -10.42 9.54
C TRP A 15 -33.85 -8.92 9.84
N VAL A 16 -34.12 -8.06 8.86
CA VAL A 16 -34.06 -6.61 9.02
C VAL A 16 -35.01 -6.15 10.14
N ARG A 17 -36.24 -6.67 10.18
CA ARG A 17 -37.22 -6.37 11.24
C ARG A 17 -36.75 -6.85 12.61
N LEU A 18 -36.16 -8.05 12.68
CA LEU A 18 -35.63 -8.60 13.91
C LEU A 18 -34.52 -7.72 14.48
N VAL A 19 -33.54 -7.33 13.66
CA VAL A 19 -32.41 -6.48 14.10
C VAL A 19 -32.87 -5.11 14.56
N GLN A 20 -33.92 -4.56 13.95
CA GLN A 20 -34.47 -3.24 14.30
C GLN A 20 -35.39 -3.26 15.52
N HIS A 21 -35.84 -4.43 15.96
CA HIS A 21 -36.80 -4.53 17.06
C HIS A 21 -36.16 -4.02 18.36
N PRO A 22 -36.80 -3.10 19.13
CA PRO A 22 -36.21 -2.51 20.34
C PRO A 22 -35.79 -3.51 21.42
N HIS A 23 -36.43 -4.68 21.44
CA HIS A 23 -36.14 -5.77 22.37
C HIS A 23 -35.33 -6.91 21.73
N SER A 24 -34.72 -6.67 20.56
CA SER A 24 -33.86 -7.68 19.93
C SER A 24 -32.61 -7.94 20.76
N THR A 25 -32.20 -9.21 20.83
CA THR A 25 -31.06 -9.65 21.64
C THR A 25 -30.15 -10.56 20.82
N GLU A 26 -28.88 -10.68 21.21
CA GLU A 26 -27.92 -11.55 20.52
C GLU A 26 -28.35 -13.03 20.43
N PRO A 27 -28.96 -13.65 21.47
CA PRO A 27 -29.50 -15.01 21.35
C PRO A 27 -30.59 -15.14 20.28
N MET A 28 -31.43 -14.12 20.09
CA MET A 28 -32.44 -14.13 19.03
C MET A 28 -31.79 -14.08 17.65
N HIS A 29 -30.74 -13.27 17.49
CA HIS A 29 -29.94 -13.24 16.26
C HIS A 29 -29.28 -14.59 15.96
N ALA A 30 -28.65 -15.20 16.97
CA ALA A 30 -28.03 -16.52 16.82
C ALA A 30 -29.06 -17.59 16.45
N ALA A 31 -30.24 -17.60 17.10
CA ALA A 31 -31.31 -18.54 16.78
C ALA A 31 -31.82 -18.37 15.34
N PHE A 32 -31.94 -17.15 14.84
CA PHE A 32 -32.29 -16.88 13.44
C PHE A 32 -31.23 -17.44 12.49
N VAL A 33 -29.96 -17.16 12.76
CA VAL A 33 -28.82 -17.62 11.94
C VAL A 33 -28.70 -19.15 11.94
N HIS A 34 -28.88 -19.82 13.08
CA HIS A 34 -28.90 -21.28 13.15
C HIS A 34 -30.06 -21.87 12.33
N LYS A 35 -31.25 -21.25 12.36
CA LYS A 35 -32.35 -21.66 11.49
C LYS A 35 -32.01 -21.50 10.02
N MET A 36 -31.29 -20.44 9.64
CA MET A 36 -30.85 -20.26 8.26
C MET A 36 -29.84 -21.33 7.82
N HIS A 37 -28.87 -21.68 8.67
CA HIS A 37 -27.93 -22.79 8.41
C HIS A 37 -28.62 -24.16 8.32
N ALA A 38 -29.67 -24.37 9.10
CA ALA A 38 -30.47 -25.60 9.04
C ALA A 38 -31.38 -25.66 7.80
N PHE A 39 -31.72 -24.51 7.21
CA PHE A 39 -32.54 -24.42 6.00
C PHE A 39 -31.69 -24.68 4.75
N ASP A 40 -32.30 -25.22 3.70
CA ASP A 40 -31.61 -25.58 2.45
C ASP A 40 -31.06 -24.39 1.64
N VAL A 41 -31.20 -23.15 2.12
CA VAL A 41 -30.74 -21.93 1.43
C VAL A 41 -29.24 -21.99 1.13
N PHE A 42 -28.44 -22.54 2.04
CA PHE A 42 -26.97 -22.55 1.90
C PHE A 42 -26.39 -23.88 1.44
N LYS A 43 -27.22 -24.91 1.20
CA LYS A 43 -26.75 -26.21 0.71
C LYS A 43 -26.41 -26.20 -0.78
N HIS A 44 -27.06 -25.33 -1.54
CA HIS A 44 -26.90 -25.25 -2.99
C HIS A 44 -26.29 -23.91 -3.39
N ASP A 45 -25.24 -23.95 -4.20
CA ASP A 45 -24.48 -22.77 -4.63
C ASP A 45 -25.35 -21.71 -5.32
N HIS A 46 -26.33 -22.13 -6.11
CA HIS A 46 -27.27 -21.22 -6.77
C HIS A 46 -28.13 -20.44 -5.76
N THR A 47 -28.75 -21.14 -4.79
CA THR A 47 -29.62 -20.53 -3.77
C THR A 47 -28.82 -19.64 -2.82
N PHE A 48 -27.60 -20.07 -2.47
CA PHE A 48 -26.63 -19.28 -1.71
C PHE A 48 -26.32 -17.95 -2.40
N ALA A 49 -25.92 -18.01 -3.67
CA ALA A 49 -25.58 -16.81 -4.44
C ALA A 49 -26.78 -15.88 -4.63
N LEU A 50 -27.95 -16.47 -4.89
CA LEU A 50 -29.19 -15.72 -5.09
C LEU A 50 -29.62 -14.98 -3.81
N PHE A 51 -29.46 -15.59 -2.62
CA PHE A 51 -29.81 -14.94 -1.36
C PHE A 51 -28.99 -13.67 -1.11
N PHE A 52 -27.66 -13.75 -1.21
CA PHE A 52 -26.80 -12.58 -0.98
C PHE A 52 -26.97 -11.52 -2.06
N ARG A 53 -27.18 -11.93 -3.31
CA ARG A 53 -27.51 -10.99 -4.39
C ARG A 53 -28.79 -10.20 -4.08
N ILE A 54 -29.88 -10.88 -3.78
CA ILE A 54 -31.17 -10.25 -3.45
C ILE A 54 -31.04 -9.38 -2.20
N GLY A 55 -30.35 -9.87 -1.15
CA GLY A 55 -30.11 -9.11 0.07
C GLY A 55 -29.35 -7.80 -0.19
N THR A 56 -28.27 -7.84 -0.99
CA THR A 56 -27.52 -6.63 -1.38
C THR A 56 -28.37 -5.68 -2.22
N GLU A 57 -29.08 -6.17 -3.24
CA GLU A 57 -29.94 -5.35 -4.10
C GLU A 57 -31.04 -4.65 -3.27
N LEU A 58 -31.73 -5.37 -2.39
CA LEU A 58 -32.78 -4.80 -1.52
C LEU A 58 -32.23 -3.80 -0.51
N ALA A 59 -31.08 -4.08 0.10
CA ALA A 59 -30.46 -3.17 1.05
C ALA A 59 -30.04 -1.84 0.39
N VAL A 60 -29.45 -1.91 -0.81
CA VAL A 60 -29.05 -0.73 -1.59
C VAL A 60 -30.28 0.05 -2.07
N GLU A 61 -31.31 -0.65 -2.57
CA GLU A 61 -32.55 -0.02 -3.01
C GLU A 61 -33.27 0.71 -1.86
N ALA A 62 -33.31 0.10 -0.66
CA ALA A 62 -33.88 0.73 0.53
C ALA A 62 -33.14 2.04 0.89
N ALA A 63 -31.80 2.03 0.86
CA ALA A 63 -30.99 3.22 1.12
C ALA A 63 -31.20 4.30 0.05
N ALA A 64 -31.27 3.93 -1.23
CA ALA A 64 -31.54 4.86 -2.32
C ALA A 64 -32.93 5.50 -2.19
N LYS A 65 -33.96 4.71 -1.85
CA LYS A 65 -35.33 5.22 -1.58
C LYS A 65 -35.35 6.20 -0.42
N ALA A 66 -34.65 5.90 0.67
CA ALA A 66 -34.54 6.80 1.81
C ALA A 66 -33.82 8.11 1.45
N ALA A 67 -32.74 8.04 0.67
CA ALA A 67 -32.03 9.23 0.19
C ALA A 67 -32.92 10.10 -0.72
N ALA A 68 -33.68 9.50 -1.63
CA ALA A 68 -34.62 10.20 -2.50
C ALA A 68 -35.73 10.91 -1.69
N LYS A 69 -36.29 10.23 -0.69
CA LYS A 69 -37.30 10.80 0.20
C LYS A 69 -36.74 11.92 1.09
N ALA A 70 -35.49 11.81 1.55
CA ALA A 70 -34.81 12.89 2.27
C ALA A 70 -34.61 14.14 1.37
N ALA A 71 -34.21 13.95 0.11
CA ALA A 71 -34.07 15.06 -0.85
C ALA A 71 -35.41 15.76 -1.14
N ALA A 72 -36.50 15.01 -1.27
CA ALA A 72 -37.84 15.56 -1.46
C ALA A 72 -38.34 16.36 -0.24
N THR A 73 -37.96 15.91 0.97
CA THR A 73 -38.33 16.56 2.24
C THR A 73 -37.70 17.95 2.40
N VAL A 74 -36.49 18.18 1.85
CA VAL A 74 -35.84 19.50 1.84
C VAL A 74 -36.70 20.55 1.10
N VAL A 75 -37.49 20.13 0.11
CA VAL A 75 -38.38 21.01 -0.67
C VAL A 75 -39.70 21.28 0.07
N THR A 76 -40.17 20.34 0.90
CA THR A 76 -41.49 20.41 1.56
C THR A 76 -41.46 20.86 3.01
N MET A 77 -40.29 21.22 3.56
CA MET A 77 -40.07 21.62 4.96
C MET A 77 -40.53 20.58 6.01
N ALA A 78 -40.65 19.31 5.63
CA ALA A 78 -40.89 18.22 6.58
C ALA A 78 -39.62 17.90 7.40
N PRO A 79 -39.73 17.27 8.59
CA PRO A 79 -38.57 16.93 9.40
C PRO A 79 -37.61 15.99 8.65
N PRO A 80 -36.29 16.24 8.71
CA PRO A 80 -35.32 15.44 7.97
C PRO A 80 -35.38 13.98 8.44
N GLN A 81 -35.43 13.05 7.47
CA GLN A 81 -35.35 11.63 7.79
C GLN A 81 -34.00 11.29 8.43
N SER A 82 -34.03 10.42 9.44
CA SER A 82 -32.83 9.95 10.10
C SER A 82 -31.94 9.18 9.13
N LEU A 83 -30.66 9.57 9.00
CA LEU A 83 -29.68 8.80 8.23
C LEU A 83 -29.50 7.39 8.81
N VAL A 84 -29.78 7.19 10.10
CA VAL A 84 -29.75 5.86 10.74
C VAL A 84 -30.85 4.97 10.14
N GLU A 85 -32.05 5.51 9.94
CA GLU A 85 -33.17 4.78 9.33
C GLU A 85 -32.88 4.42 7.86
N ALA A 86 -32.17 5.30 7.14
CA ALA A 86 -31.83 5.09 5.74
C ALA A 86 -30.92 3.88 5.49
N TYR A 87 -30.06 3.52 6.45
CA TYR A 87 -29.07 2.45 6.29
C TYR A 87 -29.37 1.19 7.09
N GLN A 88 -30.53 1.09 7.76
CA GLN A 88 -30.82 -0.07 8.63
C GLN A 88 -30.75 -1.42 7.89
N ALA A 89 -31.24 -1.48 6.64
CA ALA A 89 -31.19 -2.71 5.85
C ALA A 89 -29.74 -3.07 5.46
N VAL A 90 -28.90 -2.07 5.19
CA VAL A 90 -27.48 -2.22 4.86
C VAL A 90 -26.69 -2.72 6.07
N ASP A 91 -26.90 -2.09 7.23
CA ASP A 91 -26.25 -2.48 8.49
C ASP A 91 -26.70 -3.88 8.95
N ALA A 92 -27.99 -4.19 8.80
CA ALA A 92 -28.52 -5.52 9.07
C ALA A 92 -27.89 -6.58 8.15
N LEU A 93 -27.69 -6.29 6.85
CA LEU A 93 -27.02 -7.21 5.94
C LEU A 93 -25.57 -7.47 6.36
N ALA A 94 -24.80 -6.44 6.70
CA ALA A 94 -23.43 -6.60 7.18
C ALA A 94 -23.36 -7.50 8.42
N LYS A 95 -24.24 -7.27 9.40
CA LYS A 95 -24.35 -8.08 10.61
C LYS A 95 -24.73 -9.53 10.31
N LEU A 96 -25.67 -9.75 9.39
CA LEU A 96 -26.07 -11.09 8.98
C LEU A 96 -24.89 -11.88 8.40
N ILE A 97 -24.13 -11.25 7.50
CA ILE A 97 -22.98 -11.86 6.84
C ILE A 97 -21.97 -12.34 7.89
N VAL A 98 -21.59 -11.48 8.85
CA VAL A 98 -20.60 -11.84 9.87
C VAL A 98 -21.12 -12.92 10.81
N LEU A 99 -22.39 -12.84 11.24
CA LEU A 99 -22.96 -13.86 12.12
C LEU A 99 -23.13 -15.21 11.42
N LEU A 100 -23.45 -15.23 10.12
CA LEU A 100 -23.48 -16.46 9.32
C LEU A 100 -22.11 -17.15 9.29
N VAL A 101 -21.02 -16.37 9.19
CA VAL A 101 -19.66 -16.90 9.26
C VAL A 101 -19.35 -17.41 10.68
N LYS A 102 -19.65 -16.63 11.72
CA LYS A 102 -19.43 -16.99 13.13
C LYS A 102 -20.10 -18.32 13.50
N TYR A 103 -21.38 -18.46 13.17
CA TYR A 103 -22.18 -19.63 13.53
C TYR A 103 -22.20 -20.71 12.44
N LYS A 104 -21.27 -20.65 11.47
CA LYS A 104 -21.08 -21.75 10.52
C LYS A 104 -20.82 -23.04 11.31
N PRO A 105 -21.57 -24.13 11.06
CA PRO A 105 -21.30 -25.42 11.69
C PRO A 105 -19.85 -25.84 11.42
N GLN A 106 -19.11 -26.11 12.50
CA GLN A 106 -17.81 -26.76 12.42
C GLN A 106 -18.07 -28.27 12.48
N GLU A 107 -17.55 -29.04 11.53
CA GLU A 107 -17.58 -30.50 11.67
C GLU A 107 -16.70 -30.90 12.86
N PRO A 108 -17.09 -31.91 13.66
CA PRO A 108 -16.22 -32.43 14.69
C PRO A 108 -14.95 -32.94 14.00
N ALA A 109 -13.78 -32.44 14.44
CA ALA A 109 -12.50 -32.99 14.03
C ALA A 109 -12.54 -34.51 14.25
N SER A 110 -12.51 -35.29 13.17
CA SER A 110 -12.42 -36.73 13.27
C SER A 110 -11.17 -37.06 14.07
N GLY A 111 -11.37 -37.67 15.24
CA GLY A 111 -10.30 -38.06 16.14
C GLY A 111 -9.25 -38.91 15.44
N GLU A 112 -8.00 -38.67 15.82
CA GLU A 112 -6.81 -39.51 15.71
C GLU A 112 -6.86 -40.69 14.71
N GLY A 113 -6.01 -40.59 13.67
CA GLY A 113 -5.30 -41.75 13.15
C GLY A 113 -5.68 -42.25 11.77
N LYS A 114 -5.16 -41.59 10.73
CA LYS A 114 -4.31 -42.22 9.69
C LYS A 114 -3.85 -41.18 8.67
N MET A 115 -2.54 -40.95 8.63
CA MET A 115 -1.88 -40.26 7.52
C MET A 115 -2.03 -41.07 6.23
N PRO A 116 -2.39 -40.44 5.09
CA PRO A 116 -1.90 -40.84 3.80
C PRO A 116 -0.68 -39.95 3.46
N ASN A 117 0.47 -40.60 3.28
CA ASN A 117 1.63 -39.99 2.63
C ASN A 117 1.26 -39.55 1.22
N GLY A 118 1.49 -38.29 0.89
CA GLY A 118 1.36 -37.78 -0.47
C GLY A 118 1.83 -36.34 -0.54
N THR A 119 3.07 -36.15 -0.98
CA THR A 119 3.62 -34.86 -1.37
C THR A 119 2.79 -34.25 -2.51
N SER A 120 2.10 -33.14 -2.25
CA SER A 120 1.76 -32.17 -3.29
C SER A 120 1.75 -30.78 -2.69
N SER A 121 2.67 -29.96 -3.20
CA SER A 121 2.67 -28.51 -3.07
C SER A 121 1.35 -27.96 -3.62
N GLU A 122 0.42 -27.57 -2.74
CA GLU A 122 -0.70 -26.74 -3.14
C GLU A 122 -0.26 -25.28 -3.08
N SER A 123 0.10 -24.79 -4.26
CA SER A 123 0.20 -23.37 -4.55
C SER A 123 -1.20 -22.77 -4.42
N ALA A 124 -1.34 -21.68 -3.67
CA ALA A 124 -2.58 -20.93 -3.59
C ALA A 124 -3.03 -20.48 -4.99
N GLU A 125 -3.98 -21.20 -5.59
CA GLU A 125 -4.61 -20.75 -6.83
C GLU A 125 -5.49 -19.52 -6.51
N LEU A 126 -4.96 -18.36 -6.90
CA LEU A 126 -5.74 -17.14 -7.11
C LEU A 126 -6.96 -17.49 -7.95
N VAL A 127 -8.16 -17.27 -7.41
CA VAL A 127 -9.41 -17.44 -8.14
C VAL A 127 -9.35 -16.57 -9.41
N ASN A 128 -9.20 -17.21 -10.57
CA ASN A 128 -9.13 -16.53 -11.85
C ASN A 128 -10.51 -15.95 -12.20
N MET A 129 -10.62 -14.62 -12.13
CA MET A 129 -11.87 -13.90 -12.36
C MET A 129 -12.38 -14.05 -13.81
N ASP A 130 -11.52 -14.36 -14.79
CA ASP A 130 -11.95 -14.67 -16.15
C ASP A 130 -12.79 -15.96 -16.21
N ALA A 131 -12.47 -16.95 -15.37
CA ALA A 131 -13.24 -18.18 -15.26
C ALA A 131 -14.59 -17.93 -14.57
N VAL A 132 -14.64 -17.02 -13.60
CA VAL A 132 -15.87 -16.61 -12.89
C VAL A 132 -16.78 -15.80 -13.80
N VAL A 133 -16.23 -14.83 -14.53
CA VAL A 133 -16.95 -14.03 -15.54
C VAL A 133 -17.45 -14.94 -16.68
N ALA A 134 -16.65 -15.91 -17.13
CA ALA A 134 -17.07 -16.90 -18.13
C ALA A 134 -18.15 -17.86 -17.61
N ALA A 135 -18.16 -18.21 -16.31
CA ALA A 135 -19.21 -19.01 -15.69
C ALA A 135 -20.53 -18.21 -15.56
N VAL A 136 -20.45 -16.92 -15.22
CA VAL A 136 -21.60 -16.02 -15.13
C VAL A 136 -22.19 -15.70 -16.51
N ASN A 137 -21.36 -15.51 -17.53
CA ASN A 137 -21.81 -15.33 -18.91
C ASN A 137 -22.45 -16.61 -19.48
N ARG A 138 -21.98 -17.79 -19.06
CA ARG A 138 -22.65 -19.08 -19.35
C ARG A 138 -24.04 -19.20 -18.70
N GLN A 139 -24.26 -18.58 -17.54
CA GLN A 139 -25.58 -18.58 -16.87
C GLN A 139 -26.56 -17.52 -17.41
N GLN A 140 -26.14 -16.66 -18.35
CA GLN A 140 -27.03 -15.70 -19.03
C GLN A 140 -27.59 -16.22 -20.37
N GLN A 141 -27.15 -17.40 -20.84
CA GLN A 141 -27.70 -18.07 -22.02
C GLN A 141 -28.63 -19.21 -21.59
N THR A 142 -29.80 -19.29 -22.21
CA THR A 142 -30.79 -20.37 -22.01
C THR A 142 -30.15 -21.74 -22.27
N PRO A 143 -30.30 -22.73 -21.37
CA PRO A 143 -29.67 -24.02 -21.57
C PRO A 143 -30.40 -24.83 -22.64
N ALA A 144 -29.65 -25.32 -23.64
CA ALA A 144 -30.07 -26.43 -24.47
C ALA A 144 -29.85 -27.73 -23.69
N GLU A 145 -30.88 -28.57 -23.64
CA GLU A 145 -30.89 -29.85 -22.92
C GLU A 145 -29.84 -30.83 -23.47
N GLY A 146 -29.07 -31.43 -22.56
CA GLY A 146 -28.35 -32.68 -22.80
C GLY A 146 -26.82 -32.58 -22.79
N ASP A 147 -26.23 -32.51 -21.60
CA ASP A 147 -25.01 -33.25 -21.18
C ASP A 147 -24.45 -32.66 -19.86
N GLU A 148 -25.02 -33.04 -18.72
CA GLU A 148 -24.54 -32.59 -17.39
C GLU A 148 -24.30 -33.74 -16.39
N ALA A 149 -24.25 -35.00 -16.84
CA ALA A 149 -24.15 -36.14 -15.93
C ALA A 149 -22.71 -36.65 -15.64
N ALA A 150 -21.64 -36.05 -16.19
CA ALA A 150 -20.31 -36.68 -16.15
C ALA A 150 -19.12 -35.82 -15.66
N VAL A 151 -19.33 -34.62 -15.12
CA VAL A 151 -18.22 -33.74 -14.65
C VAL A 151 -18.36 -33.31 -13.17
N VAL A 152 -19.34 -33.84 -12.43
CA VAL A 152 -19.65 -33.36 -11.06
C VAL A 152 -19.12 -34.27 -9.94
N GLU A 153 -18.52 -35.42 -10.25
CA GLU A 153 -17.92 -36.31 -9.24
C GLU A 153 -16.38 -36.28 -9.30
N ASN A 154 -15.79 -35.25 -8.70
CA ASN A 154 -14.55 -35.33 -7.91
C ASN A 154 -13.99 -33.94 -7.62
N THR A 155 -14.52 -33.22 -6.63
CA THR A 155 -13.76 -32.15 -5.94
C THR A 155 -14.33 -31.66 -4.60
N LEU A 156 -15.37 -32.27 -4.01
CA LEU A 156 -16.02 -31.69 -2.82
C LEU A 156 -16.33 -32.74 -1.75
N ALA A 157 -15.40 -32.93 -0.83
CA ALA A 157 -15.62 -33.65 0.43
C ALA A 157 -15.23 -32.85 1.69
N GLU A 158 -14.87 -31.56 1.56
CA GLU A 158 -14.61 -30.71 2.72
C GLU A 158 -15.55 -29.50 2.72
N THR A 159 -16.23 -29.28 3.83
CA THR A 159 -17.02 -28.05 4.02
C THR A 159 -16.05 -26.86 4.09
N PRO A 160 -16.24 -25.78 3.31
CA PRO A 160 -15.26 -24.71 3.23
C PRO A 160 -15.04 -24.04 4.59
N SER A 161 -13.80 -23.66 4.90
CA SER A 161 -13.46 -22.94 6.14
C SER A 161 -14.28 -21.63 6.29
N ARG A 162 -14.37 -21.08 7.50
CA ARG A 162 -15.07 -19.80 7.73
C ARG A 162 -14.53 -18.66 6.83
N PRO A 163 -13.20 -18.48 6.67
CA PRO A 163 -12.67 -17.50 5.72
C PRO A 163 -13.06 -17.78 4.26
N ALA A 164 -13.07 -19.04 3.81
CA ALA A 164 -13.48 -19.40 2.45
C ALA A 164 -14.98 -19.11 2.20
N PHE A 165 -15.83 -19.42 3.18
CA PHE A 165 -17.25 -19.08 3.16
C PHE A 165 -17.46 -17.56 3.08
N PHE A 166 -16.74 -16.78 3.89
CA PHE A 166 -16.78 -15.32 3.85
C PHE A 166 -16.35 -14.75 2.49
N LYS A 167 -15.23 -15.24 1.93
CA LYS A 167 -14.75 -14.86 0.59
C LYS A 167 -15.82 -15.09 -0.50
N LYS A 168 -16.55 -16.20 -0.43
CA LYS A 168 -17.64 -16.50 -1.37
C LYS A 168 -18.76 -15.44 -1.30
N ILE A 169 -19.12 -15.01 -0.09
CA ILE A 169 -20.11 -13.93 0.10
C ILE A 169 -19.59 -12.61 -0.47
N LEU A 170 -18.35 -12.22 -0.15
CA LEU A 170 -17.75 -10.98 -0.64
C LEU A 170 -17.66 -10.94 -2.16
N ALA A 171 -17.39 -12.07 -2.82
CA ALA A 171 -17.38 -12.18 -4.28
C ALA A 171 -18.76 -11.84 -4.88
N ILE A 172 -19.86 -12.33 -4.28
CA ILE A 172 -21.22 -12.00 -4.73
C ILE A 172 -21.51 -10.52 -4.53
N VAL A 173 -21.19 -9.94 -3.37
CA VAL A 173 -21.38 -8.51 -3.10
C VAL A 173 -20.58 -7.66 -4.09
N THR A 174 -19.35 -8.07 -4.40
CA THR A 174 -18.49 -7.42 -5.39
C THR A 174 -19.13 -7.43 -6.77
N LEU A 175 -19.64 -8.58 -7.22
CA LEU A 175 -20.33 -8.71 -8.51
C LEU A 175 -21.58 -7.83 -8.59
N VAL A 176 -22.37 -7.73 -7.51
CA VAL A 176 -23.54 -6.83 -7.47
C VAL A 176 -23.12 -5.38 -7.58
N LEU A 177 -22.06 -4.97 -6.87
CA LEU A 177 -21.53 -3.60 -6.94
C LEU A 177 -21.03 -3.26 -8.35
N VAL A 178 -20.21 -4.13 -8.94
CA VAL A 178 -19.68 -3.94 -10.31
C VAL A 178 -20.82 -3.90 -11.33
N GLY A 179 -21.79 -4.81 -11.24
CA GLY A 179 -22.95 -4.80 -12.12
C GLY A 179 -23.82 -3.54 -11.96
N ALA A 180 -23.99 -3.03 -10.74
CA ALA A 180 -24.67 -1.76 -10.50
C ALA A 180 -23.88 -0.56 -11.05
N HIS A 181 -22.56 -0.57 -10.87
CA HIS A 181 -21.67 0.43 -11.44
C HIS A 181 -21.83 0.50 -12.96
N GLU A 182 -21.78 -0.63 -13.65
CA GLU A 182 -21.89 -0.70 -15.12
C GLU A 182 -23.29 -0.31 -15.62
N SER A 183 -24.34 -0.86 -15.01
CA SER A 183 -25.71 -0.66 -15.48
C SER A 183 -26.28 0.74 -15.19
N GLN A 184 -25.92 1.36 -14.06
CA GLN A 184 -26.50 2.65 -13.65
C GLN A 184 -25.74 3.86 -14.22
N GLY A 185 -24.52 3.67 -14.72
CA GLY A 185 -23.71 4.76 -15.25
C GLY A 185 -23.57 5.92 -14.25
N MET A 186 -23.92 7.13 -14.67
CA MET A 186 -23.82 8.35 -13.83
C MET A 186 -24.83 8.39 -12.67
N ALA A 187 -25.85 7.54 -12.66
CA ALA A 187 -26.81 7.44 -11.57
C ALA A 187 -26.30 6.54 -10.41
N PHE A 188 -25.15 5.89 -10.56
CA PHE A 188 -24.57 5.02 -9.54
C PHE A 188 -24.34 5.76 -8.22
N ASP A 189 -24.95 5.26 -7.14
CA ASP A 189 -24.79 5.79 -5.79
C ASP A 189 -23.88 4.89 -4.95
N GLN A 190 -22.65 5.35 -4.75
CA GLN A 190 -21.65 4.65 -3.93
C GLN A 190 -22.01 4.54 -2.44
N ARG A 191 -22.91 5.37 -1.89
CA ARG A 191 -23.07 5.54 -0.43
C ARG A 191 -23.53 4.25 0.26
N ALA A 192 -24.46 3.52 -0.34
CA ALA A 192 -24.96 2.27 0.22
C ALA A 192 -23.86 1.18 0.22
N TYR A 193 -23.08 1.07 -0.85
CA TYR A 193 -21.96 0.13 -0.95
C TYR A 193 -20.81 0.49 0.00
N PHE A 194 -20.48 1.79 0.11
CA PHE A 194 -19.53 2.28 1.10
C PHE A 194 -19.97 1.92 2.51
N ARG A 195 -21.23 2.18 2.85
CA ARG A 195 -21.80 1.85 4.16
C ARG A 195 -21.75 0.34 4.41
N LEU A 196 -22.10 -0.50 3.44
CA LEU A 196 -22.05 -1.95 3.57
C LEU A 196 -20.65 -2.43 3.95
N ILE A 197 -19.62 -2.01 3.21
CA ILE A 197 -18.23 -2.43 3.47
C ILE A 197 -17.71 -1.85 4.79
N ALA A 198 -18.03 -0.59 5.11
CA ALA A 198 -17.67 0.00 6.40
C ALA A 198 -18.33 -0.73 7.58
N SER A 199 -19.60 -1.12 7.44
CA SER A 199 -20.33 -1.90 8.44
C SER A 199 -19.80 -3.33 8.54
N LEU A 200 -19.33 -3.93 7.44
CA LEU A 200 -18.62 -5.22 7.48
C LEU A 200 -17.32 -5.14 8.31
N PHE A 201 -16.53 -4.07 8.15
CA PHE A 201 -15.35 -3.87 9.03
C PHE A 201 -15.75 -3.77 10.50
N HIS A 202 -16.82 -3.04 10.79
CA HIS A 202 -17.29 -2.86 12.15
C HIS A 202 -17.78 -4.17 12.78
N GLU A 203 -18.63 -4.92 12.08
CA GLU A 203 -19.20 -6.18 12.56
C GLU A 203 -18.14 -7.27 12.67
N LEU A 204 -17.20 -7.36 11.72
CA LEU A 204 -16.09 -8.31 11.80
C LEU A 204 -15.23 -8.02 13.02
N ASN A 205 -14.85 -6.75 13.25
CA ASN A 205 -14.10 -6.35 14.43
C ASN A 205 -14.88 -6.59 15.73
N ALA A 206 -16.20 -6.38 15.74
CA ALA A 206 -17.03 -6.67 16.92
C ALA A 206 -17.01 -8.16 17.32
N GLN A 207 -16.64 -9.05 16.39
CA GLN A 207 -16.55 -10.50 16.61
C GLN A 207 -15.11 -11.01 16.59
N GLU A 208 -14.09 -10.14 16.64
CA GLU A 208 -12.65 -10.48 16.57
C GLU A 208 -12.29 -11.65 17.51
N GLN A 209 -12.66 -11.54 18.79
CA GLN A 209 -12.38 -12.59 19.79
C GLN A 209 -12.99 -13.96 19.47
N ALA A 210 -14.08 -14.00 18.69
CA ALA A 210 -14.72 -15.26 18.31
C ALA A 210 -14.01 -15.97 17.15
N PHE A 211 -13.11 -15.26 16.45
CA PHE A 211 -12.41 -15.73 15.27
C PHE A 211 -10.90 -15.94 15.51
N CYS A 212 -10.36 -15.37 16.58
CA CYS A 212 -9.02 -15.69 17.04
C CYS A 212 -9.01 -17.03 17.78
N VAL A 213 -8.13 -17.94 17.41
CA VAL A 213 -7.92 -19.22 18.13
C VAL A 213 -7.00 -18.96 19.32
N PRO A 214 -7.39 -19.25 20.57
CA PRO A 214 -6.48 -19.14 21.71
C PRO A 214 -5.32 -20.12 21.55
N ILE A 215 -4.08 -19.63 21.68
CA ILE A 215 -2.92 -20.51 21.85
C ILE A 215 -3.09 -21.21 23.21
N PRO A 216 -3.08 -22.55 23.30
CA PRO A 216 -3.12 -23.24 24.59
C PRO A 216 -1.94 -22.78 25.45
N ASN A 217 -2.22 -22.27 26.65
CA ASN A 217 -1.20 -21.76 27.59
C ASN A 217 -0.35 -22.86 28.27
N ASP A 218 -0.38 -24.10 27.79
CA ASP A 218 0.15 -25.26 28.54
C ASP A 218 1.65 -25.55 28.35
N GLU A 219 2.44 -24.65 27.75
CA GLU A 219 3.91 -24.80 27.69
C GLU A 219 4.69 -23.52 28.03
N VAL A 220 4.14 -22.63 28.87
CA VAL A 220 4.93 -21.56 29.50
C VAL A 220 4.95 -21.76 31.01
N ASN A 221 5.57 -22.86 31.45
CA ASN A 221 6.25 -22.88 32.73
C ASN A 221 7.50 -23.77 32.64
N ASP A 222 8.61 -23.17 33.09
CA ASP A 222 9.91 -23.76 33.35
C ASP A 222 10.84 -24.05 32.15
N ALA A 223 11.50 -23.00 31.66
CA ALA A 223 12.98 -23.00 31.61
C ALA A 223 13.53 -21.61 31.25
N LYS A 224 14.21 -20.97 32.21
CA LYS A 224 15.34 -20.10 31.88
C LYS A 224 16.45 -20.97 31.30
N THR A 225 16.71 -20.91 29.99
CA THR A 225 18.07 -21.05 29.43
C THR A 225 18.09 -20.75 27.93
N ASP A 226 19.03 -19.89 27.56
CA ASP A 226 19.70 -19.67 26.27
C ASP A 226 18.89 -19.50 24.97
N ARG A 227 19.10 -18.30 24.42
CA ARG A 227 18.94 -17.98 23.00
C ARG A 227 19.85 -18.92 22.20
N ASP A 228 19.25 -19.75 21.36
CA ASP A 228 19.75 -20.21 20.05
C ASP A 228 19.08 -21.53 19.66
N VAL A 229 17.87 -21.50 19.08
CA VAL A 229 17.44 -22.43 18.01
C VAL A 229 16.29 -21.77 17.25
N ALA A 230 16.62 -21.14 16.12
CA ALA A 230 15.69 -20.97 15.02
C ALA A 230 15.55 -22.35 14.33
N THR A 231 14.39 -22.99 14.46
CA THR A 231 13.73 -23.92 13.50
C THR A 231 12.77 -24.84 14.24
N ALA A 232 11.53 -24.39 14.48
CA ALA A 232 10.39 -25.27 14.81
C ALA A 232 9.05 -24.52 14.62
N ASN A 233 8.80 -23.93 13.45
CA ASN A 233 7.46 -23.45 13.13
C ASN A 233 6.64 -24.61 12.54
N GLY A 234 5.91 -25.32 13.40
CA GLY A 234 4.68 -25.98 12.96
C GLY A 234 3.68 -24.94 12.46
N PRO A 235 2.63 -25.33 11.70
CA PRO A 235 1.60 -24.38 11.28
C PRO A 235 0.95 -23.75 12.53
N GLN A 236 1.23 -22.47 12.77
CA GLN A 236 0.49 -21.67 13.75
C GLN A 236 -1.00 -21.79 13.39
N PRO A 237 -1.91 -21.90 14.37
CA PRO A 237 -3.34 -21.82 14.09
C PRO A 237 -3.60 -20.52 13.33
N ALA A 238 -4.09 -20.63 12.08
CA ALA A 238 -4.35 -19.47 11.26
C ALA A 238 -5.41 -18.61 11.96
N ASP A 239 -5.09 -17.34 12.23
CA ASP A 239 -6.05 -16.40 12.77
C ASP A 239 -7.17 -16.19 11.71
N GLU A 240 -8.35 -16.76 11.94
CA GLU A 240 -9.46 -16.66 11.00
C GLU A 240 -9.87 -15.20 10.81
N TYR A 241 -9.72 -14.37 11.86
CA TYR A 241 -9.97 -12.93 11.80
C TYR A 241 -9.07 -12.25 10.76
N GLU A 242 -7.77 -12.51 10.83
CA GLU A 242 -6.78 -11.99 9.89
C GLU A 242 -7.10 -12.43 8.45
N ALA A 243 -7.40 -13.72 8.25
CA ALA A 243 -7.75 -14.23 6.93
C ALA A 243 -9.01 -13.56 6.34
N MET A 244 -9.98 -13.22 7.19
CA MET A 244 -11.18 -12.46 6.78
C MET A 244 -10.88 -10.98 6.53
N LEU A 245 -9.99 -10.37 7.31
CA LEU A 245 -9.53 -9.00 7.08
C LEU A 245 -8.80 -8.88 5.73
N PHE A 246 -7.94 -9.85 5.40
CA PHE A 246 -7.31 -9.95 4.09
C PHE A 246 -8.32 -10.18 2.97
N ALA A 247 -9.35 -11.00 3.18
CA ALA A 247 -10.42 -11.19 2.21
C ALA A 247 -11.16 -9.87 1.87
N LEU A 248 -11.39 -9.00 2.87
CA LEU A 248 -11.94 -7.67 2.62
C LEU A 248 -10.95 -6.77 1.86
N CYS A 249 -9.66 -6.90 2.11
CA CYS A 249 -8.63 -6.18 1.37
C CYS A 249 -8.53 -6.65 -0.09
N ASP A 250 -8.69 -7.94 -0.36
CA ASP A 250 -8.75 -8.50 -1.72
C ASP A 250 -10.00 -8.00 -2.46
N MET A 251 -11.15 -7.94 -1.77
CA MET A 251 -12.36 -7.30 -2.28
C MET A 251 -12.10 -5.82 -2.63
N LEU A 252 -11.48 -5.06 -1.72
CA LEU A 252 -11.12 -3.66 -2.00
C LEU A 252 -10.16 -3.55 -3.19
N HIS A 253 -9.15 -4.40 -3.29
CA HIS A 253 -8.23 -4.34 -4.42
C HIS A 253 -8.93 -4.63 -5.75
N THR A 254 -9.88 -5.57 -5.77
CA THR A 254 -10.74 -5.83 -6.92
C THR A 254 -11.58 -4.61 -7.30
N LEU A 255 -12.10 -3.90 -6.30
CA LEU A 255 -12.89 -2.68 -6.43
C LEU A 255 -12.05 -1.39 -6.58
N GLN A 256 -10.76 -1.51 -6.89
CA GLN A 256 -9.87 -0.36 -7.00
C GLN A 256 -10.39 0.70 -7.98
N PRO A 257 -10.01 1.99 -7.81
CA PRO A 257 -10.53 3.09 -8.62
C PRO A 257 -10.37 2.93 -10.13
N ALA A 258 -9.31 2.25 -10.59
CA ALA A 258 -9.09 1.96 -12.00
C ALA A 258 -10.16 1.02 -12.59
N MET A 259 -10.75 0.15 -11.78
CA MET A 259 -11.80 -0.80 -12.18
C MET A 259 -13.19 -0.23 -11.97
N VAL A 260 -13.41 0.47 -10.85
CA VAL A 260 -14.73 1.01 -10.45
C VAL A 260 -14.64 2.51 -10.14
N PRO A 261 -14.41 3.37 -11.15
CA PRO A 261 -14.09 4.78 -10.95
C PRO A 261 -15.19 5.58 -10.24
N ARG A 262 -16.47 5.19 -10.37
CA ARG A 262 -17.57 5.88 -9.66
C ARG A 262 -17.65 5.52 -8.17
N PHE A 263 -16.89 4.51 -7.71
CA PHE A 263 -16.75 4.14 -6.30
C PHE A 263 -15.49 4.74 -5.64
N THR A 264 -14.69 5.53 -6.37
CA THR A 264 -13.37 6.01 -5.92
C THR A 264 -13.38 6.72 -4.56
N PHE A 265 -14.37 7.58 -4.29
CA PHE A 265 -14.40 8.35 -3.04
C PHE A 265 -14.73 7.46 -1.83
N GLY A 266 -15.73 6.59 -1.96
CA GLY A 266 -16.06 5.58 -0.95
C GLY A 266 -14.88 4.64 -0.72
N TRP A 267 -14.25 4.17 -1.81
CA TRP A 267 -13.07 3.31 -1.75
C TRP A 267 -11.90 3.96 -1.01
N ALA A 268 -11.53 5.21 -1.35
CA ALA A 268 -10.44 5.92 -0.69
C ALA A 268 -10.73 6.19 0.80
N ALA A 269 -12.00 6.45 1.15
CA ALA A 269 -12.41 6.59 2.55
C ALA A 269 -12.32 5.27 3.33
N LEU A 270 -12.55 4.12 2.69
CA LEU A 270 -12.42 2.80 3.32
C LEU A 270 -10.96 2.47 3.65
N LEU A 271 -10.00 2.89 2.82
CA LEU A 271 -8.56 2.71 3.11
C LEU A 271 -8.15 3.41 4.42
N ALA A 272 -8.71 4.58 4.71
CA ALA A 272 -8.45 5.33 5.94
C ALA A 272 -9.36 4.93 7.12
N HIS A 273 -10.11 3.82 7.01
CA HIS A 273 -11.07 3.43 8.03
C HIS A 273 -10.37 2.90 9.29
N ARG A 274 -10.84 3.34 10.47
CA ARG A 274 -10.25 2.99 11.78
C ARG A 274 -10.24 1.50 12.13
N GLN A 275 -11.12 0.71 11.51
CA GLN A 275 -11.18 -0.75 11.68
C GLN A 275 -10.47 -1.52 10.56
N LEU A 276 -9.82 -0.80 9.64
CA LEU A 276 -9.01 -1.39 8.58
C LEU A 276 -7.54 -1.03 8.76
N MET A 277 -7.19 0.25 8.63
CA MET A 277 -5.79 0.71 8.57
C MET A 277 -4.99 0.33 9.83
N PRO A 278 -5.41 0.70 11.07
CA PRO A 278 -4.67 0.29 12.26
C PRO A 278 -4.62 -1.22 12.45
N LYS A 279 -5.74 -1.92 12.17
CA LYS A 279 -5.83 -3.37 12.33
C LYS A 279 -4.91 -4.14 11.38
N LEU A 280 -4.62 -3.57 10.21
CA LEU A 280 -3.71 -4.15 9.23
C LEU A 280 -2.25 -3.78 9.50
N LEU A 281 -1.98 -2.50 9.80
CA LEU A 281 -0.61 -2.00 10.00
C LEU A 281 0.02 -2.39 11.34
N LEU A 282 -0.80 -2.75 12.33
CA LEU A 282 -0.37 -3.22 13.65
C LEU A 282 -0.33 -4.74 13.79
N LEU A 283 -0.55 -5.50 12.69
CA LEU A 283 -0.34 -6.95 12.72
C LEU A 283 1.13 -7.26 13.01
N ASP A 284 1.35 -8.30 13.81
CA ASP A 284 2.68 -8.81 14.11
C ASP A 284 3.44 -9.19 12.85
N ASP A 285 4.77 -9.08 12.94
CA ASP A 285 5.71 -9.35 11.83
C ASP A 285 5.40 -8.57 10.55
N GLN A 286 4.71 -7.43 10.68
CA GLN A 286 4.36 -6.53 9.58
C GLN A 286 3.55 -7.22 8.47
N ARG A 287 2.86 -8.33 8.78
CA ARG A 287 2.17 -9.17 7.79
C ARG A 287 1.10 -8.42 6.99
N GLY A 288 0.50 -7.38 7.55
CA GLY A 288 -0.46 -6.53 6.85
C GLY A 288 0.15 -5.45 5.95
N TRP A 289 1.46 -5.17 6.05
CA TRP A 289 2.09 -4.08 5.30
C TRP A 289 2.03 -4.29 3.79
N PRO A 290 2.37 -5.46 3.22
CA PRO A 290 2.26 -5.68 1.77
C PRO A 290 0.82 -5.51 1.26
N VAL A 291 -0.17 -5.93 2.06
CA VAL A 291 -1.59 -5.82 1.73
C VAL A 291 -2.02 -4.34 1.67
N PHE A 292 -1.65 -3.54 2.69
CA PHE A 292 -1.98 -2.11 2.70
C PHE A 292 -1.22 -1.34 1.62
N GLN A 293 0.07 -1.67 1.41
CA GLN A 293 0.90 -1.08 0.36
C GLN A 293 0.26 -1.27 -1.01
N ARG A 294 -0.22 -2.48 -1.33
CA ARG A 294 -0.91 -2.78 -2.62
C ARG A 294 -2.13 -1.88 -2.83
N LEU A 295 -2.94 -1.66 -1.80
CA LEU A 295 -4.09 -0.76 -1.86
C LEU A 295 -3.64 0.70 -2.03
N LEU A 296 -2.66 1.16 -1.25
CA LEU A 296 -2.15 2.54 -1.35
C LEU A 296 -1.55 2.83 -2.74
N LEU A 297 -0.80 1.87 -3.31
CA LEU A 297 -0.27 1.97 -4.67
C LEU A 297 -1.38 2.03 -5.71
N ALA A 298 -2.47 1.27 -5.55
CA ALA A 298 -3.63 1.36 -6.45
C ALA A 298 -4.26 2.77 -6.44
N LEU A 299 -4.36 3.41 -5.28
CA LEU A 299 -4.84 4.80 -5.18
C LEU A 299 -3.90 5.78 -5.89
N LEU A 300 -2.60 5.67 -5.62
CA LEU A 300 -1.60 6.58 -6.15
C LEU A 300 -1.49 6.45 -7.68
N ARG A 301 -1.49 5.23 -8.21
CA ARG A 301 -1.52 4.96 -9.66
C ARG A 301 -2.75 5.54 -10.32
N PHE A 302 -3.94 5.42 -9.70
CA PHE A 302 -5.15 6.05 -10.22
C PHE A 302 -5.05 7.57 -10.27
N LEU A 303 -4.33 8.19 -9.31
CA LEU A 303 -4.15 9.63 -9.27
C LEU A 303 -3.18 10.17 -10.33
N VAL A 304 -2.26 9.34 -10.84
CA VAL A 304 -1.18 9.74 -11.75
C VAL A 304 -1.65 10.60 -12.92
N PRO A 305 -2.67 10.22 -13.73
CA PRO A 305 -3.06 11.00 -14.90
C PRO A 305 -3.51 12.42 -14.54
N PHE A 306 -4.17 12.59 -13.39
CA PHE A 306 -4.63 13.89 -12.91
C PHE A 306 -3.49 14.74 -12.36
N LEU A 307 -2.52 14.10 -11.71
CA LEU A 307 -1.39 14.76 -11.05
C LEU A 307 -0.31 15.19 -12.05
N ARG A 308 -0.06 14.40 -13.09
CA ARG A 308 0.99 14.70 -14.09
C ARG A 308 0.74 16.00 -14.83
N GLU A 309 -0.50 16.21 -15.28
CA GLU A 309 -0.86 17.39 -16.07
C GLU A 309 -1.03 18.66 -15.21
N GLY A 310 -1.07 18.53 -13.87
CA GLY A 310 -1.33 19.63 -12.95
C GLY A 310 -2.74 20.25 -13.06
N ARG A 311 -3.60 19.70 -13.92
CA ARG A 311 -4.98 20.18 -14.17
C ARG A 311 -5.99 19.35 -13.41
N LEU A 312 -6.14 19.65 -12.12
CA LEU A 312 -7.10 18.98 -11.26
C LEU A 312 -8.49 19.59 -11.39
N ASN A 313 -9.45 18.80 -11.88
CA ASN A 313 -10.88 19.11 -11.71
C ASN A 313 -11.29 19.02 -10.22
N ASP A 314 -12.51 19.45 -9.89
CA ASP A 314 -12.95 19.52 -8.49
C ASP A 314 -12.91 18.15 -7.79
N GLY A 315 -13.31 17.09 -8.49
CA GLY A 315 -13.25 15.72 -7.95
C GLY A 315 -11.82 15.27 -7.66
N ALA A 316 -10.90 15.45 -8.61
CA ALA A 316 -9.49 15.13 -8.45
C ALA A 316 -8.83 15.95 -7.34
N ARG A 317 -9.23 17.22 -7.16
CA ARG A 317 -8.76 18.07 -6.06
C ARG A 317 -9.22 17.56 -4.69
N VAL A 318 -10.46 17.11 -4.57
CA VAL A 318 -10.97 16.49 -3.34
C VAL A 318 -10.23 15.19 -3.06
N LEU A 319 -10.02 14.35 -4.08
CA LEU A 319 -9.29 13.09 -3.94
C LEU A 319 -7.83 13.33 -3.51
N TYR A 320 -7.13 14.26 -4.17
CA TYR A 320 -5.77 14.67 -3.80
C TYR A 320 -5.67 15.14 -2.34
N ARG A 321 -6.61 15.99 -1.89
CA ARG A 321 -6.66 16.43 -0.48
C ARG A 321 -6.94 15.26 0.47
N GLY A 322 -7.79 14.32 0.08
CA GLY A 322 -8.04 13.09 0.83
C GLY A 322 -6.76 12.24 0.98
N THR A 323 -6.04 12.03 -0.12
CA THR A 323 -4.77 11.30 -0.14
C THR A 323 -3.70 11.98 0.71
N LEU A 324 -3.59 13.31 0.65
CA LEU A 324 -2.70 14.08 1.53
C LEU A 324 -3.00 13.83 3.01
N ARG A 325 -4.29 13.86 3.39
CA ARG A 325 -4.71 13.59 4.78
C ARG A 325 -4.39 12.17 5.20
N MET A 326 -4.61 11.20 4.33
CA MET A 326 -4.28 9.80 4.60
C MET A 326 -2.77 9.63 4.80
N LEU A 327 -1.93 10.23 3.95
CA LEU A 327 -0.47 10.20 4.13
C LEU A 327 -0.02 10.93 5.40
N LEU A 328 -0.71 12.02 5.80
CA LEU A 328 -0.44 12.68 7.08
C LEU A 328 -0.76 11.79 8.29
N VAL A 329 -1.88 11.05 8.23
CA VAL A 329 -2.22 10.05 9.25
C VAL A 329 -1.16 8.96 9.27
N LEU A 330 -0.76 8.40 8.12
CA LEU A 330 0.30 7.40 8.04
C LEU A 330 1.63 7.92 8.59
N LEU A 331 2.01 9.16 8.26
CA LEU A 331 3.23 9.79 8.76
C LEU A 331 3.19 9.97 10.28
N HIS A 332 2.04 10.32 10.85
CA HIS A 332 1.91 10.52 12.29
C HIS A 332 1.80 9.19 13.04
N ASP A 333 0.90 8.31 12.60
CA ASP A 333 0.46 7.11 13.30
C ASP A 333 1.30 5.86 12.99
N PHE A 334 1.86 5.77 11.78
CA PHE A 334 2.56 4.59 11.26
C PHE A 334 3.81 4.97 10.41
N PRO A 335 4.73 5.80 10.94
CA PRO A 335 5.86 6.28 10.15
C PRO A 335 6.85 5.18 9.77
N GLU A 336 6.93 4.06 10.51
CA GLU A 336 7.75 2.92 10.16
C GLU A 336 7.28 2.28 8.84
N PHE A 337 5.97 2.03 8.70
CA PHE A 337 5.38 1.55 7.46
C PHE A 337 5.67 2.51 6.31
N LEU A 338 5.39 3.81 6.52
CA LEU A 338 5.58 4.81 5.47
C LEU A 338 7.05 4.94 5.07
N GLY A 339 7.96 4.84 6.03
CA GLY A 339 9.41 4.85 5.83
C GLY A 339 9.90 3.61 5.06
N GLU A 340 9.43 2.42 5.39
CA GLU A 340 9.85 1.20 4.69
C GLU A 340 9.34 1.17 3.24
N GLN A 341 8.10 1.64 3.02
CA GLN A 341 7.50 1.68 1.68
C GLN A 341 7.89 2.91 0.86
N ALA A 342 8.75 3.79 1.39
CA ALA A 342 8.96 5.13 0.86
C ALA A 342 9.40 5.15 -0.62
N LEU A 343 10.31 4.26 -1.01
CA LEU A 343 10.83 4.19 -2.37
C LEU A 343 9.79 3.65 -3.36
N ALA A 344 9.08 2.58 -2.98
CA ALA A 344 8.00 2.01 -3.78
C ALA A 344 6.87 3.01 -4.03
N LEU A 345 6.49 3.78 -3.00
CA LEU A 345 5.51 4.87 -3.14
C LEU A 345 6.05 6.01 -4.02
N CYS A 346 7.32 6.39 -3.86
CA CYS A 346 7.95 7.43 -4.68
C CYS A 346 8.13 7.04 -6.15
N ALA A 347 8.07 5.75 -6.49
CA ALA A 347 8.09 5.24 -7.86
C ALA A 347 6.77 5.48 -8.60
N VAL A 348 5.64 5.66 -7.89
CA VAL A 348 4.32 5.93 -8.49
C VAL A 348 3.82 7.36 -8.26
N ILE A 349 4.50 8.15 -7.43
CA ILE A 349 4.19 9.57 -7.23
C ILE A 349 4.97 10.40 -8.26
N PRO A 350 4.30 11.17 -9.15
CA PRO A 350 4.99 12.04 -10.11
C PRO A 350 5.98 13.00 -9.45
N SER A 351 7.11 13.28 -10.09
CA SER A 351 8.17 14.16 -9.55
C SER A 351 7.68 15.58 -9.24
N SER A 352 6.70 16.08 -9.98
CA SER A 352 6.04 17.37 -9.75
C SER A 352 5.25 17.42 -8.43
N CYS A 353 4.88 16.26 -7.86
CA CYS A 353 4.10 16.16 -6.63
C CYS A 353 4.99 16.22 -5.38
N LEU A 354 5.76 17.29 -5.28
CA LEU A 354 6.77 17.52 -4.25
C LEU A 354 6.24 17.32 -2.83
N GLN A 355 5.07 17.85 -2.50
CA GLN A 355 4.47 17.69 -1.16
C GLN A 355 4.15 16.23 -0.81
N LEU A 356 3.62 15.45 -1.77
CA LEU A 356 3.33 14.04 -1.54
C LEU A 356 4.62 13.25 -1.30
N ARG A 357 5.65 13.49 -2.11
CA ARG A 357 6.96 12.85 -1.93
C ARG A 357 7.59 13.24 -0.60
N ASN A 358 7.53 14.51 -0.20
CA ASN A 358 8.05 14.95 1.08
C ASN A 358 7.37 14.27 2.27
N LEU A 359 6.03 14.13 2.26
CA LEU A 359 5.32 13.42 3.33
C LEU A 359 5.84 11.99 3.51
N VAL A 360 6.07 11.29 2.39
CA VAL A 360 6.58 9.91 2.40
C VAL A 360 8.06 9.86 2.84
N LEU A 361 8.90 10.71 2.25
CA LEU A 361 10.35 10.71 2.48
C LEU A 361 10.77 11.30 3.84
N SER A 362 9.86 12.05 4.49
CA SER A 362 10.03 12.55 5.86
C SER A 362 9.66 11.54 6.94
N ALA A 363 9.16 10.35 6.59
CA ALA A 363 8.86 9.31 7.57
C ALA A 363 10.14 8.74 8.19
N PHE A 364 10.17 8.55 9.50
CA PHE A 364 11.31 8.00 10.24
C PHE A 364 10.84 7.23 11.49
N PRO A 365 11.63 6.26 11.99
CA PRO A 365 11.24 5.45 13.15
C PRO A 365 10.95 6.30 14.38
N ARG A 366 9.84 6.03 15.08
CA ARG A 366 9.40 6.84 16.24
C ARG A 366 10.40 6.87 17.38
N ALA A 367 11.16 5.79 17.56
CA ALA A 367 12.18 5.69 18.60
C ALA A 367 13.41 6.57 18.32
N MET A 368 13.59 7.04 17.07
CA MET A 368 14.72 7.86 16.67
C MET A 368 14.50 9.32 17.05
N ARG A 369 15.51 9.95 17.64
CA ARG A 369 15.55 11.39 17.87
C ARG A 369 16.40 12.04 16.78
N LEU A 370 15.76 12.79 15.90
CA LEU A 370 16.48 13.50 14.84
C LEU A 370 17.33 14.63 15.42
N PRO A 371 18.64 14.68 15.13
CA PRO A 371 19.46 15.84 15.44
C PRO A 371 18.94 17.07 14.70
N ASP A 372 19.08 18.27 15.29
CA ASP A 372 18.71 19.50 14.61
C ASP A 372 19.59 19.73 13.35
N PRO A 373 19.02 19.76 12.13
CA PRO A 373 19.78 20.00 10.90
C PRO A 373 20.55 21.33 10.88
N PHE A 374 20.09 22.33 11.63
CA PHE A 374 20.68 23.67 11.63
C PHE A 374 21.87 23.80 12.59
N SER A 375 22.01 22.86 13.52
CA SER A 375 23.08 22.87 14.51
C SER A 375 24.48 22.96 13.87
N PRO A 376 25.33 23.93 14.25
CA PRO A 376 26.66 24.09 13.66
C PRO A 376 27.61 22.93 14.02
N THR A 377 27.33 22.21 15.10
CA THR A 377 28.13 21.07 15.57
C THR A 377 27.69 19.74 14.96
N LEU A 378 26.59 19.71 14.19
CA LEU A 378 26.13 18.49 13.53
C LEU A 378 27.19 18.00 12.54
N ARG A 379 27.50 16.71 12.64
CA ARG A 379 28.33 15.98 11.68
C ARG A 379 27.62 14.67 11.37
N MET A 380 27.01 14.56 10.20
CA MET A 380 26.26 13.35 9.79
C MET A 380 27.13 12.10 9.87
N SER A 381 28.40 12.21 9.48
CA SER A 381 29.36 11.10 9.49
C SER A 381 29.71 10.56 10.88
N ALA A 382 29.39 11.30 11.96
CA ALA A 382 29.66 10.93 13.34
C ALA A 382 28.44 10.31 14.06
N LEU A 383 27.29 10.25 13.40
CA LEU A 383 26.07 9.68 13.99
C LEU A 383 26.14 8.14 14.00
N PRO A 384 25.84 7.45 15.11
CA PRO A 384 25.82 5.99 15.13
C PRO A 384 24.76 5.41 14.20
N GLU A 385 23.63 6.10 14.01
CA GLU A 385 22.51 5.66 13.17
C GLU A 385 22.91 5.48 11.71
N VAL A 386 23.94 6.20 11.22
CA VAL A 386 24.41 6.08 9.83
C VAL A 386 25.19 4.79 9.56
N ALA A 387 25.40 3.94 10.58
CA ALA A 387 25.89 2.58 10.39
C ALA A 387 24.77 1.57 10.08
N VAL A 388 23.50 1.92 10.32
CA VAL A 388 22.36 1.01 10.11
C VAL A 388 21.98 0.97 8.64
N VAL A 389 22.10 -0.20 8.02
CA VAL A 389 21.70 -0.45 6.63
C VAL A 389 20.19 -0.68 6.57
N PRO A 390 19.43 0.14 5.80
CA PRO A 390 18.01 -0.11 5.59
C PRO A 390 17.76 -1.42 4.82
N ASN A 391 16.66 -2.10 5.15
CA ASN A 391 16.19 -3.27 4.40
C ASN A 391 15.79 -2.86 2.97
N VAL A 392 16.23 -3.62 1.97
CA VAL A 392 15.92 -3.42 0.55
C VAL A 392 15.62 -4.79 -0.05
N ASP A 393 14.49 -4.90 -0.74
CA ASP A 393 14.20 -6.08 -1.55
C ASP A 393 15.03 -6.05 -2.84
N VAL A 394 16.26 -6.55 -2.72
CA VAL A 394 17.22 -6.64 -3.84
C VAL A 394 16.71 -7.60 -4.92
N SER A 395 15.91 -8.61 -4.56
CA SER A 395 15.43 -9.63 -5.50
C SER A 395 14.47 -9.03 -6.53
N ASP A 396 13.50 -8.24 -6.08
CA ASP A 396 12.55 -7.55 -6.96
C ASP A 396 13.27 -6.53 -7.87
N LEU A 397 14.17 -5.74 -7.30
CA LEU A 397 14.98 -4.78 -8.08
C LEU A 397 15.86 -5.47 -9.12
N HIS A 398 16.46 -6.62 -8.78
CA HIS A 398 17.22 -7.42 -9.74
C HIS A 398 16.33 -7.94 -10.88
N ALA A 399 15.12 -8.41 -10.59
CA ALA A 399 14.17 -8.85 -11.61
C ALA A 399 13.80 -7.69 -12.54
N GLN A 400 13.54 -6.51 -11.99
CA GLN A 400 13.23 -5.31 -12.76
C GLN A 400 14.38 -4.90 -13.69
N VAL A 401 15.63 -4.90 -13.22
CA VAL A 401 16.80 -4.56 -14.04
C VAL A 401 17.01 -5.58 -15.16
N ARG A 402 16.89 -6.88 -14.87
CA ARG A 402 17.04 -7.94 -15.87
C ARG A 402 15.97 -7.87 -16.97
N ALA A 403 14.75 -7.43 -16.64
CA ALA A 403 13.70 -7.22 -17.63
C ALA A 403 14.07 -6.18 -18.70
N HIS A 404 15.03 -5.30 -18.42
CA HIS A 404 15.59 -4.32 -19.36
C HIS A 404 16.93 -4.75 -19.98
N GLY A 405 17.31 -6.02 -19.86
CA GLY A 405 18.49 -6.57 -20.53
C GLY A 405 19.84 -6.22 -19.88
N LEU A 406 19.83 -5.70 -18.66
CA LEU A 406 21.02 -5.41 -17.87
C LEU A 406 21.30 -6.53 -16.86
N ASP A 407 22.57 -6.77 -16.52
CA ASP A 407 22.96 -7.66 -15.43
C ASP A 407 23.24 -6.85 -14.15
N PRO A 408 22.37 -6.89 -13.14
CA PRO A 408 22.56 -6.15 -11.89
C PRO A 408 23.70 -6.68 -11.01
N THR A 409 24.30 -7.82 -11.36
CA THR A 409 25.40 -8.44 -10.61
C THR A 409 26.78 -8.17 -11.22
N ALA A 410 26.81 -7.63 -12.43
CA ALA A 410 28.04 -7.22 -13.11
C ALA A 410 28.38 -5.75 -12.79
N PRO A 411 29.64 -5.30 -13.00
CA PRO A 411 29.97 -3.88 -12.95
C PRO A 411 29.11 -3.08 -13.93
N TRP A 412 28.54 -1.96 -13.46
CA TRP A 412 27.68 -1.13 -14.29
C TRP A 412 28.44 -0.45 -15.43
N ASP A 413 27.96 -0.65 -16.66
CA ASP A 413 28.40 0.11 -17.84
C ASP A 413 27.48 1.31 -18.06
N ALA A 414 28.03 2.52 -17.95
CA ALA A 414 27.29 3.77 -18.09
C ALA A 414 26.61 3.95 -19.46
N ALA A 415 27.23 3.48 -20.55
CA ALA A 415 26.65 3.60 -21.89
C ALA A 415 25.48 2.62 -22.05
N ALA A 416 25.68 1.36 -21.65
CA ALA A 416 24.62 0.35 -21.69
C ALA A 416 23.42 0.75 -20.81
N VAL A 417 23.68 1.30 -19.62
CA VAL A 417 22.63 1.82 -18.75
C VAL A 417 21.92 3.01 -19.39
N ALA A 418 22.65 3.98 -19.97
CA ALA A 418 22.06 5.14 -20.62
C ALA A 418 21.12 4.77 -21.77
N ASP A 419 21.49 3.75 -22.55
CA ASP A 419 20.64 3.21 -23.61
C ASP A 419 19.41 2.49 -23.05
N ALA A 420 19.58 1.65 -22.04
CA ALA A 420 18.49 0.86 -21.44
C ALA A 420 17.43 1.71 -20.71
N VAL A 421 17.83 2.84 -20.13
CA VAL A 421 16.89 3.72 -19.42
C VAL A 421 16.09 4.64 -20.34
N ARG A 422 16.49 4.81 -21.61
CA ARG A 422 15.75 5.62 -22.58
C ARG A 422 14.57 4.82 -23.16
N VAL A 423 13.41 5.44 -23.18
CA VAL A 423 12.28 4.94 -23.95
C VAL A 423 12.61 5.09 -25.43
N PRO A 424 12.37 4.07 -26.28
CA PRO A 424 12.59 4.18 -27.72
C PRO A 424 11.82 5.37 -28.33
N PRO A 425 12.32 6.04 -29.40
CA PRO A 425 11.73 7.27 -29.95
C PRO A 425 10.24 7.21 -30.35
N ASN A 426 9.68 6.00 -30.51
CA ASN A 426 8.26 5.77 -30.81
C ASN A 426 7.58 4.83 -29.78
N GLY A 427 8.23 4.60 -28.65
CA GLY A 427 7.68 3.81 -27.54
C GLY A 427 6.68 4.61 -26.70
N PRO A 428 5.84 3.94 -25.90
CA PRO A 428 5.01 4.63 -24.93
C PRO A 428 5.90 5.30 -23.87
N LEU A 429 5.66 6.59 -23.62
CA LEU A 429 6.30 7.33 -22.53
C LEU A 429 5.99 6.66 -21.18
N ASP A 430 6.82 6.94 -20.18
CA ASP A 430 6.66 6.42 -18.82
C ASP A 430 5.26 6.73 -18.28
N ASP A 431 4.59 5.69 -17.80
CA ASP A 431 3.20 5.69 -17.41
C ASP A 431 2.96 6.33 -16.05
N VAL A 432 4.01 6.70 -15.30
CA VAL A 432 3.93 7.50 -14.06
C VAL A 432 4.27 8.97 -14.31
N THR A 433 5.39 9.22 -14.96
CA THR A 433 5.98 10.55 -15.11
C THR A 433 5.67 11.21 -16.45
N GLY A 434 5.36 10.43 -17.49
CA GLY A 434 5.26 10.91 -18.87
C GLY A 434 6.62 11.20 -19.49
N SER A 435 7.70 10.65 -18.90
CA SER A 435 9.06 10.86 -19.32
C SER A 435 9.44 10.00 -20.55
N ALA A 436 10.43 10.48 -21.30
CA ALA A 436 11.14 9.67 -22.28
C ALA A 436 12.15 8.68 -21.64
N TYR A 437 12.08 8.49 -20.33
CA TYR A 437 12.93 7.60 -19.55
C TYR A 437 12.12 6.63 -18.69
N HIS A 438 12.63 5.41 -18.53
CA HIS A 438 12.13 4.44 -17.56
C HIS A 438 12.54 4.86 -16.14
N VAL A 439 11.75 5.73 -15.51
CA VAL A 439 12.11 6.36 -14.22
C VAL A 439 12.19 5.35 -13.08
N ALA A 440 11.33 4.33 -13.10
CA ALA A 440 11.39 3.24 -12.12
C ALA A 440 12.69 2.42 -12.24
N LEU A 441 13.18 2.18 -13.48
CA LEU A 441 14.45 1.49 -13.72
C LEU A 441 15.63 2.33 -13.21
N ILE A 442 15.62 3.64 -13.47
CA ILE A 442 16.64 4.57 -12.93
C ILE A 442 16.67 4.48 -11.40
N GLY A 443 15.49 4.48 -10.75
CA GLY A 443 15.38 4.31 -9.31
C GLY A 443 15.96 2.98 -8.80
N ALA A 444 15.71 1.88 -9.50
CA ALA A 444 16.24 0.56 -9.17
C ALA A 444 17.77 0.52 -9.27
N ILE A 445 18.34 1.00 -10.38
CA ILE A 445 19.80 1.03 -10.60
C ILE A 445 20.50 1.88 -9.55
N VAL A 446 19.98 3.09 -9.28
CA VAL A 446 20.52 3.98 -8.25
C VAL A 446 20.50 3.31 -6.88
N THR A 447 19.39 2.66 -6.52
CA THR A 447 19.24 1.96 -5.24
C THR A 447 20.20 0.79 -5.13
N LEU A 448 20.31 -0.06 -6.16
CA LEU A 448 21.22 -1.22 -6.17
C LEU A 448 22.69 -0.82 -6.06
N ALA A 449 23.14 0.17 -6.84
CA ALA A 449 24.52 0.64 -6.80
C ALA A 449 24.90 1.19 -5.42
N GLY A 450 24.03 2.03 -4.83
CA GLY A 450 24.28 2.57 -3.49
C GLY A 450 24.16 1.52 -2.38
N HIS A 451 23.19 0.61 -2.48
CA HIS A 451 23.04 -0.48 -1.51
C HIS A 451 24.24 -1.42 -1.54
N ALA A 452 24.79 -1.74 -2.71
CA ALA A 452 25.98 -2.59 -2.84
C ALA A 452 27.21 -1.98 -2.15
N ASP A 453 27.41 -0.65 -2.25
CA ASP A 453 28.51 0.06 -1.58
C ASP A 453 28.34 0.10 -0.08
N VAL A 454 27.12 0.40 0.37
CA VAL A 454 26.79 0.41 1.79
C VAL A 454 26.95 -0.98 2.42
N GLN A 455 26.50 -2.03 1.73
CA GLN A 455 26.65 -3.40 2.21
C GLN A 455 28.12 -3.81 2.28
N ALA A 456 28.91 -3.51 1.25
CA ALA A 456 30.34 -3.82 1.26
C ALA A 456 31.10 -3.11 2.40
N ALA A 457 30.75 -1.86 2.70
CA ALA A 457 31.32 -1.13 3.84
C ALA A 457 30.92 -1.77 5.18
N ALA A 458 29.68 -2.24 5.31
CA ALA A 458 29.21 -2.95 6.50
C ALA A 458 29.94 -4.29 6.70
N ASP A 459 30.08 -5.09 5.63
CA ASP A 459 30.75 -6.39 5.65
C ASP A 459 32.25 -6.25 6.02
N ALA A 460 32.93 -5.25 5.42
CA ALA A 460 34.33 -4.96 5.73
C ALA A 460 34.53 -4.54 7.20
N HIS A 461 33.57 -3.81 7.77
CA HIS A 461 33.60 -3.42 9.18
C HIS A 461 33.37 -4.62 10.11
N GLN A 462 32.41 -5.51 9.82
CA GLN A 462 32.19 -6.74 10.59
C GLN A 462 33.42 -7.65 10.58
N GLY A 463 34.10 -7.79 9.43
CA GLY A 463 35.34 -8.57 9.32
C GLY A 463 36.53 -8.03 10.12
N GLN A 464 36.52 -6.76 10.52
CA GLN A 464 37.55 -6.14 11.38
C GLN A 464 37.27 -6.32 12.88
N VAL A 465 36.01 -6.53 13.27
CA VAL A 465 35.57 -6.60 14.69
C VAL A 465 36.00 -7.90 15.38
N THR A 466 36.36 -8.96 14.64
CA THR A 466 36.74 -10.27 15.24
C THR A 466 38.17 -10.33 15.79
N VAL A 467 38.98 -9.27 15.70
CA VAL A 467 40.42 -9.35 16.04
C VAL A 467 40.74 -8.83 17.46
N ASN A 468 39.93 -7.94 18.04
CA ASN A 468 40.14 -7.45 19.41
C ASN A 468 38.79 -7.25 20.10
N GLY A 469 38.40 -8.22 20.93
CA GLY A 469 37.17 -8.17 21.72
C GLY A 469 37.07 -6.91 22.57
N ASP A 470 35.84 -6.43 22.69
CA ASP A 470 35.36 -5.36 23.57
C ASP A 470 35.77 -3.93 23.17
N GLN A 471 34.91 -3.27 22.35
CA GLN A 471 34.56 -1.83 22.31
C GLN A 471 34.27 -1.20 20.91
N ALA A 472 33.70 -1.93 19.94
CA ALA A 472 33.53 -1.41 18.56
C ALA A 472 32.07 -1.28 18.06
N ALA A 473 31.15 -0.69 18.85
CA ALA A 473 29.77 -0.47 18.42
C ALA A 473 29.42 1.01 18.09
N THR A 474 30.39 1.93 18.10
CA THR A 474 30.12 3.38 18.07
C THR A 474 30.71 4.14 16.88
N VAL A 475 31.60 3.54 16.08
CA VAL A 475 32.22 4.23 14.94
C VAL A 475 31.63 3.71 13.63
N PRO A 476 30.96 4.56 12.83
CA PRO A 476 30.45 4.15 11.52
C PRO A 476 31.58 3.66 10.61
N PRO A 477 31.30 2.69 9.71
CA PRO A 477 32.27 2.18 8.74
C PRO A 477 32.92 3.31 7.92
N ALA A 478 34.15 3.10 7.44
CA ALA A 478 34.73 3.98 6.44
C ALA A 478 33.84 3.95 5.17
N LEU A 479 33.48 5.12 4.66
CA LEU A 479 32.61 5.22 3.49
C LEU A 479 33.45 5.24 2.22
N GLU A 480 33.29 4.22 1.37
CA GLU A 480 33.87 4.17 0.04
C GLU A 480 32.77 4.31 -1.01
N ILE A 481 32.92 5.26 -1.93
CA ILE A 481 31.93 5.55 -2.99
C ILE A 481 32.40 4.90 -4.29
N ARG A 482 32.33 3.57 -4.36
CA ARG A 482 32.89 2.78 -5.47
C ARG A 482 32.20 3.07 -6.81
N HIS A 483 30.91 3.42 -6.78
CA HIS A 483 30.14 3.74 -7.99
C HIS A 483 30.20 5.22 -8.43
N ALA A 484 31.05 6.06 -7.84
CA ALA A 484 31.13 7.47 -8.20
C ALA A 484 31.46 7.70 -9.69
N ASP A 485 32.43 6.96 -10.23
CA ASP A 485 32.84 7.09 -11.64
C ASP A 485 31.76 6.59 -12.60
N PHE A 486 31.05 5.52 -12.24
CA PHE A 486 29.89 5.06 -12.99
C PHE A 486 28.83 6.18 -13.10
N PHE A 487 28.47 6.84 -12.00
CA PHE A 487 27.48 7.91 -12.03
C PHE A 487 27.96 9.15 -12.79
N ARG A 488 29.25 9.53 -12.71
CA ARG A 488 29.82 10.61 -13.54
C ARG A 488 29.70 10.31 -15.03
N ALA A 489 30.07 9.09 -15.42
CA ALA A 489 29.96 8.65 -16.81
C ALA A 489 28.49 8.62 -17.26
N LEU A 490 27.59 8.08 -16.45
CA LEU A 490 26.16 8.01 -16.76
C LEU A 490 25.55 9.41 -16.93
N LEU A 491 25.84 10.34 -16.01
CA LEU A 491 25.35 11.72 -16.12
C LEU A 491 25.86 12.42 -17.40
N THR A 492 27.05 12.06 -17.89
CA THR A 492 27.60 12.58 -19.15
C THR A 492 26.85 12.05 -20.37
N GLN A 493 26.36 10.80 -20.34
CA GLN A 493 25.61 10.16 -21.44
C GLN A 493 24.14 10.60 -21.51
N LEU A 494 23.60 11.17 -20.43
CA LEU A 494 22.20 11.55 -20.32
C LEU A 494 22.00 13.03 -20.66
N ASP A 495 20.84 13.34 -21.23
CA ASP A 495 20.40 14.73 -21.41
C ASP A 495 19.89 15.33 -20.08
N SER A 496 19.41 16.57 -20.13
CA SER A 496 18.93 17.28 -18.94
C SER A 496 17.82 16.51 -18.20
N GLU A 497 16.90 15.85 -18.92
CA GLU A 497 15.79 15.12 -18.31
C GLU A 497 16.30 13.85 -17.63
N GLY A 498 17.12 13.06 -18.31
CA GLY A 498 17.71 11.84 -17.75
C GLY A 498 18.56 12.11 -16.52
N ARG A 499 19.42 13.15 -16.56
CA ARG A 499 20.23 13.56 -15.40
C ARG A 499 19.35 13.94 -14.21
N HIS A 500 18.28 14.69 -14.44
CA HIS A 500 17.34 15.07 -13.37
C HIS A 500 16.70 13.84 -12.72
N HIS A 501 16.33 12.81 -13.49
CA HIS A 501 15.78 11.57 -12.93
C HIS A 501 16.80 10.80 -12.07
N VAL A 502 18.05 10.68 -12.51
CA VAL A 502 19.13 10.04 -11.73
C VAL A 502 19.37 10.79 -10.42
N LEU A 503 19.53 12.11 -10.48
CA LEU A 503 19.76 12.93 -9.30
C LEU A 503 18.54 12.94 -8.36
N SER A 504 17.31 12.97 -8.89
CA SER A 504 16.09 12.84 -8.10
C SER A 504 15.98 11.47 -7.44
N ALA A 505 16.47 10.40 -8.07
CA ALA A 505 16.48 9.07 -7.47
C ALA A 505 17.47 9.01 -6.30
N MET A 506 18.66 9.63 -6.42
CA MET A 506 19.60 9.77 -5.30
C MET A 506 18.98 10.56 -4.15
N ALA A 507 18.30 11.68 -4.45
CA ALA A 507 17.65 12.52 -3.44
C ALA A 507 16.50 11.82 -2.69
N ASN A 508 15.89 10.77 -3.26
CA ASN A 508 14.88 9.96 -2.55
C ASN A 508 15.48 9.16 -1.38
N HIS A 509 16.79 8.96 -1.36
CA HIS A 509 17.47 8.29 -0.25
C HIS A 509 17.90 9.24 0.86
N LEU A 510 17.80 10.56 0.67
CA LEU A 510 18.16 11.57 1.67
C LEU A 510 17.05 11.73 2.74
N ARG A 511 16.85 10.70 3.55
CA ARG A 511 15.71 10.57 4.50
C ARG A 511 16.15 10.84 5.95
N PHE A 512 15.89 9.94 6.89
CA PHE A 512 16.42 10.04 8.26
C PHE A 512 17.86 9.50 8.35
N PRO A 513 18.60 9.73 9.45
CA PRO A 513 19.92 9.14 9.66
C PRO A 513 19.92 7.62 9.47
N ASN A 514 20.58 7.15 8.41
CA ASN A 514 20.84 5.74 8.11
C ASN A 514 21.99 5.65 7.09
N ALA A 515 22.47 4.45 6.81
CA ALA A 515 23.63 4.24 5.95
C ALA A 515 23.40 4.70 4.49
N HIS A 516 22.19 4.53 3.93
CA HIS A 516 21.87 5.04 2.59
C HIS A 516 21.86 6.57 2.56
N THR A 517 21.23 7.22 3.54
CA THR A 517 21.21 8.70 3.63
C THR A 517 22.64 9.25 3.63
N ARG A 518 23.54 8.65 4.43
CA ARG A 518 24.96 9.03 4.46
C ARG A 518 25.64 8.82 3.11
N TYR A 519 25.49 7.63 2.52
CA TYR A 519 26.09 7.31 1.23
C TYR A 519 25.64 8.27 0.13
N PHE A 520 24.33 8.44 -0.06
CA PHE A 520 23.79 9.29 -1.13
C PHE A 520 24.06 10.77 -0.89
N SER A 521 24.12 11.23 0.37
CA SER A 521 24.59 12.58 0.70
C SER A 521 26.02 12.78 0.23
N SER A 522 26.93 11.88 0.61
CA SER A 522 28.34 11.96 0.21
C SER A 522 28.54 11.80 -1.29
N LEU A 523 27.78 10.92 -1.96
CA LEU A 523 27.83 10.76 -3.41
C LEU A 523 27.39 12.04 -4.13
N MET A 524 26.26 12.63 -3.75
CA MET A 524 25.79 13.88 -4.37
C MET A 524 26.79 15.02 -4.17
N LEU A 525 27.36 15.15 -2.98
CA LEU A 525 28.40 16.16 -2.71
C LEU A 525 29.71 15.88 -3.47
N ALA A 526 30.10 14.62 -3.63
CA ALA A 526 31.28 14.23 -4.42
C ALA A 526 31.07 14.47 -5.92
N LEU A 527 29.85 14.27 -6.43
CA LEU A 527 29.46 14.63 -7.80
C LEU A 527 29.41 16.15 -7.99
N PHE A 528 29.01 16.92 -6.97
CA PHE A 528 29.07 18.38 -7.06
C PHE A 528 30.52 18.88 -7.11
N LEU A 529 31.41 18.32 -6.28
CA LEU A 529 32.81 18.71 -6.21
C LEU A 529 33.60 18.29 -7.46
N ASN A 530 33.31 17.09 -7.97
CA ASN A 530 33.96 16.51 -9.15
C ASN A 530 32.88 15.96 -10.11
N PRO A 531 32.23 16.83 -10.92
CA PRO A 531 31.08 16.46 -11.74
C PRO A 531 31.41 15.61 -12.97
N GLY A 532 32.68 15.39 -13.28
CA GLY A 532 33.12 14.62 -14.44
C GLY A 532 33.47 15.53 -15.61
N ASP A 533 32.91 15.25 -16.79
CA ASP A 533 33.20 15.98 -18.02
C ASP A 533 32.87 17.48 -17.88
N VAL A 534 33.83 18.34 -18.23
CA VAL A 534 33.71 19.80 -18.19
C VAL A 534 32.53 20.31 -19.00
N ALA A 535 32.14 19.60 -20.07
CA ALA A 535 31.01 19.98 -20.92
C ALA A 535 29.65 19.92 -20.21
N VAL A 536 29.50 19.07 -19.19
CA VAL A 536 28.25 18.93 -18.41
C VAL A 536 28.40 19.36 -16.96
N ALA A 537 29.60 19.75 -16.53
CA ALA A 537 29.93 20.05 -15.14
C ALA A 537 28.98 21.08 -14.49
N GLU A 538 28.82 22.25 -15.12
CA GLU A 538 27.93 23.31 -14.62
C GLU A 538 26.47 22.84 -14.58
N ALA A 539 26.02 22.12 -15.61
CA ALA A 539 24.66 21.58 -15.67
C ALA A 539 24.40 20.56 -14.57
N VAL A 540 25.36 19.69 -14.26
CA VAL A 540 25.25 18.70 -13.16
C VAL A 540 25.17 19.43 -11.81
N GLN A 541 26.03 20.42 -11.56
CA GLN A 541 26.03 21.20 -10.33
C GLN A 541 24.72 22.00 -10.13
N GLU A 542 24.23 22.64 -11.19
CA GLU A 542 22.94 23.32 -11.20
C GLU A 542 21.80 22.33 -10.90
N GLN A 543 21.78 21.17 -11.56
CA GLN A 543 20.73 20.17 -11.38
C GLN A 543 20.74 19.52 -10.00
N ILE A 544 21.92 19.26 -9.41
CA ILE A 544 22.03 18.83 -8.01
C ILE A 544 21.37 19.87 -7.10
N THR A 545 21.73 21.15 -7.29
CA THR A 545 21.16 22.26 -6.51
C THR A 545 19.66 22.34 -6.67
N ARG A 546 19.14 22.24 -7.90
CA ARG A 546 17.71 22.28 -8.21
C ARG A 546 16.94 21.15 -7.53
N VAL A 547 17.42 19.91 -7.63
CA VAL A 547 16.77 18.73 -7.04
C VAL A 547 16.69 18.84 -5.51
N LEU A 548 17.72 19.38 -4.87
CA LEU A 548 17.70 19.62 -3.42
C LEU A 548 16.72 20.76 -3.08
N LEU A 549 16.78 21.87 -3.83
CA LEU A 549 16.02 23.08 -3.54
C LEU A 549 14.51 22.93 -3.77
N GLU A 550 14.08 22.32 -4.87
CA GLU A 550 12.66 22.19 -5.21
C GLU A 550 11.89 21.41 -4.13
N ARG A 551 12.57 20.53 -3.39
CA ARG A 551 11.99 19.79 -2.26
C ARG A 551 11.94 20.60 -0.96
N LEU A 552 12.65 21.72 -0.87
CA LEU A 552 12.68 22.60 0.31
C LEU A 552 11.71 23.78 0.20
N ILE A 553 11.33 24.20 -1.01
CA ILE A 553 10.40 25.33 -1.24
C ILE A 553 8.93 25.00 -0.93
N VAL A 554 8.60 23.74 -0.71
CA VAL A 554 7.25 23.30 -0.35
C VAL A 554 7.01 23.33 1.15
N ASN A 555 5.75 23.16 1.56
CA ASN A 555 5.40 23.14 2.97
C ASN A 555 6.05 21.95 3.68
N ARG A 556 6.34 22.13 4.97
CA ARG A 556 6.78 21.04 5.86
C ARG A 556 5.82 19.85 5.78
N PRO A 557 6.30 18.62 6.02
CA PRO A 557 7.65 18.26 6.46
C PRO A 557 8.70 18.27 5.34
N HIS A 558 9.97 18.29 5.73
CA HIS A 558 11.13 18.15 4.84
C HIS A 558 11.98 16.96 5.30
N PRO A 559 12.48 16.10 4.40
CA PRO A 559 13.36 15.00 4.79
C PRO A 559 14.63 15.52 5.48
N TRP A 560 15.05 14.87 6.57
CA TRP A 560 16.18 15.35 7.39
C TRP A 560 17.50 15.38 6.62
N GLY A 561 17.82 14.30 5.92
CA GLY A 561 19.04 14.14 5.14
C GLY A 561 19.10 15.13 4.00
N LEU A 562 17.98 15.39 3.34
CA LEU A 562 17.87 16.42 2.30
C LEU A 562 18.29 17.80 2.83
N LEU A 563 17.78 18.19 4.01
CA LEU A 563 18.16 19.44 4.67
C LEU A 563 19.64 19.45 5.02
N VAL A 564 20.17 18.39 5.64
CA VAL A 564 21.57 18.33 6.05
C VAL A 564 22.52 18.39 4.85
N THR A 565 22.24 17.64 3.78
CA THR A 565 23.03 17.67 2.55
C THR A 565 23.02 19.07 1.91
N PHE A 566 21.86 19.72 1.86
CA PHE A 566 21.77 21.07 1.30
C PHE A 566 22.50 22.10 2.17
N ILE A 567 22.39 22.02 3.50
CA ILE A 567 23.09 22.89 4.45
C ILE A 567 24.61 22.72 4.32
N GLU A 568 25.09 21.48 4.19
CA GLU A 568 26.51 21.19 3.98
C GLU A 568 27.01 21.81 2.67
N LEU A 569 26.27 21.62 1.57
CA LEU A 569 26.60 22.17 0.25
C LEU A 569 26.79 23.70 0.27
N ILE A 570 25.93 24.42 0.99
CA ILE A 570 25.97 25.90 1.03
C ILE A 570 26.93 26.46 2.08
N ARG A 571 27.26 25.69 3.14
CA ARG A 571 28.12 26.14 4.25
C ARG A 571 29.59 25.82 4.02
N ASP A 572 29.91 24.64 3.50
CA ASP A 572 31.29 24.21 3.38
C ASP A 572 32.00 24.96 2.24
N PRO A 573 33.05 25.74 2.53
CA PRO A 573 33.78 26.50 1.51
C PRO A 573 34.36 25.64 0.39
N GLN A 574 34.57 24.34 0.60
CA GLN A 574 35.16 23.44 -0.40
C GLN A 574 34.32 23.36 -1.69
N TYR A 575 33.00 23.54 -1.59
CA TYR A 575 32.11 23.47 -2.74
C TYR A 575 32.05 24.79 -3.52
N ALA A 576 32.57 25.88 -2.95
CA ALA A 576 32.49 27.22 -3.52
C ALA A 576 31.07 27.58 -4.02
N PHE A 577 30.02 27.11 -3.34
CA PHE A 577 28.64 27.15 -3.83
C PHE A 577 28.21 28.54 -4.36
N TRP A 578 28.51 29.59 -3.61
CA TRP A 578 28.14 30.97 -3.92
C TRP A 578 28.93 31.63 -5.06
N THR A 579 29.94 30.95 -5.61
CA THR A 579 30.73 31.46 -6.76
C THR A 579 30.14 31.01 -8.09
N HIS A 580 29.26 30.00 -8.10
CA HIS A 580 28.64 29.48 -9.32
C HIS A 580 27.58 30.42 -9.89
N GLY A 581 27.56 30.60 -11.21
CA GLY A 581 26.68 31.55 -11.90
C GLY A 581 25.19 31.31 -11.68
N PHE A 582 24.78 30.04 -11.61
CA PHE A 582 23.37 29.65 -11.39
C PHE A 582 22.82 30.06 -10.01
N THR A 583 23.68 30.40 -9.03
CA THR A 583 23.21 30.88 -7.71
C THR A 583 22.69 32.33 -7.74
N ARG A 584 23.02 33.07 -8.81
CA ARG A 584 22.67 34.50 -8.99
C ARG A 584 21.89 34.76 -10.27
N CYS A 585 21.38 33.70 -10.91
CA CYS A 585 20.71 33.82 -12.20
C CYS A 585 19.33 34.48 -12.10
N ALA A 586 18.69 34.46 -10.92
CA ALA A 586 17.41 35.11 -10.68
C ALA A 586 17.34 35.74 -9.26
N PRO A 587 16.86 37.00 -9.11
CA PRO A 587 16.78 37.67 -7.81
C PRO A 587 15.92 36.94 -6.77
N ASP A 588 14.91 36.19 -7.21
CA ASP A 588 14.03 35.43 -6.32
C ASP A 588 14.72 34.15 -5.80
N LEU A 589 15.56 33.50 -6.63
CA LEU A 589 16.40 32.37 -6.20
C LEU A 589 17.48 32.86 -5.22
N GLU A 590 18.12 33.99 -5.51
CA GLU A 590 19.10 34.61 -4.62
C GLU A 590 18.47 34.94 -3.26
N ARG A 591 17.28 35.56 -3.23
CA ARG A 591 16.52 35.80 -1.98
C ARG A 591 16.14 34.52 -1.25
N LEU A 592 15.80 33.46 -1.98
CA LEU A 592 15.47 32.16 -1.39
C LEU A 592 16.68 31.50 -0.75
N PHE A 593 17.82 31.49 -1.46
CA PHE A 593 19.08 31.00 -0.93
C PHE A 593 19.56 31.81 0.27
N GLU A 594 19.43 33.14 0.23
CA GLU A 594 19.71 34.02 1.37
C GLU A 594 18.77 33.72 2.55
N GLY A 595 17.47 33.49 2.29
CA GLY A 595 16.50 33.15 3.32
C GLY A 595 16.86 31.85 4.04
N VAL A 596 17.21 30.81 3.29
CA VAL A 596 17.69 29.54 3.86
C VAL A 596 19.01 29.76 4.60
N SER A 597 19.97 30.47 4.01
CA SER A 597 21.26 30.79 4.64
C SER A 597 21.10 31.56 5.96
N ARG A 598 20.16 32.52 6.04
CA ARG A 598 19.86 33.26 7.29
C ARG A 598 19.24 32.36 8.36
N SER A 599 18.26 31.51 7.99
CA SER A 599 17.71 30.53 8.94
C SER A 599 18.76 29.55 9.44
N VAL A 600 19.73 29.24 8.58
CA VAL A 600 20.88 28.40 8.90
C VAL A 600 21.89 29.11 9.79
N ASN A 601 22.19 30.41 9.58
CA ASN A 601 23.23 31.13 10.33
C ASN A 601 22.74 31.81 11.63
N HIS A 602 21.42 31.92 11.85
CA HIS A 602 20.83 32.49 13.06
C HIS A 602 20.47 31.45 14.15
N HIS A 603 20.80 30.18 13.92
CA HIS A 603 20.84 29.10 14.91
C HIS A 603 22.28 28.63 15.08
#